data_AF-A0A831XV05-F1
#
_entry.id   AF-A0A831XV05-F1
#
_cell.length_a   1.000
_cell.length_b   1.000
_cell.length_c   1.000
_cell.angle_alpha   90.00
_cell.angle_beta   90.00
_cell.angle_gamma   90.00
#
_symmetry.space_group_name_H-M   'P 1'
#
loop_
_entity.id
_entity.type
_entity.pdbx_description
1 polymer ?
#
loop_
_entity_poly.entity_id
_entity_poly.type
_entity_poly.pdbx_seq_one_letter_code
_entity_poly.pdbx_strand_id
1 'polypeptide(L)'
;MGIIISWLVSLLVGTTIMINGVAVNTDELMDKAVRVVNKTNIHQFATVLELYYLDHNEYPRVRGGAALVSTLSEGGYIQNKPLDPTVFEYEPAADGESYRLTLKDI
;
A
#
# COMPACT_ATOMS: atom_id res chain seq x y z
N MET A 1 33.81 -19.11 6.74
CA MET A 1 33.19 -18.44 5.57
C MET A 1 31.89 -17.73 5.99
N GLY A 2 31.90 -16.94 7.06
CA GLY A 2 30.69 -16.29 7.60
C GLY A 2 30.87 -14.80 7.95
N ILE A 3 32.12 -14.33 7.93
CA ILE A 3 32.44 -12.95 8.34
C ILE A 3 32.21 -12.00 7.15
N ILE A 4 32.66 -12.34 5.95
CA ILE A 4 32.58 -11.46 4.76
C ILE A 4 31.13 -11.09 4.39
N ILE A 5 30.18 -12.02 4.55
CA ILE A 5 28.75 -11.75 4.28
C ILE A 5 28.17 -10.80 5.33
N SER A 6 28.59 -10.90 6.59
CA SER A 6 28.16 -9.99 7.66
C SER A 6 28.65 -8.55 7.41
N TRP A 7 29.87 -8.37 6.88
CA TRP A 7 30.38 -7.05 6.53
C TRP A 7 29.65 -6.43 5.33
N LEU A 8 29.22 -7.24 4.35
CA LEU A 8 28.43 -6.78 3.21
C LEU A 8 27.01 -6.33 3.61
N VAL A 9 26.39 -7.00 4.59
CA VAL A 9 25.08 -6.59 5.11
C VAL A 9 25.17 -5.30 5.92
N SER A 10 26.24 -5.11 6.71
CA SER A 10 26.47 -3.84 7.43
C SER A 10 26.74 -2.66 6.48
N LEU A 11 27.30 -2.91 5.29
CA LEU A 11 27.55 -1.88 4.28
C LEU A 11 26.28 -1.40 3.55
N LEU A 12 25.19 -2.17 3.57
CA LEU A 12 23.91 -1.77 2.98
C LEU A 12 23.07 -0.88 3.90
N VAL A 13 23.37 -0.87 5.21
CA VAL A 13 22.70 -0.02 6.19
C VAL A 13 23.45 1.31 6.27
N GLY A 14 23.13 2.24 5.36
CA GLY A 14 23.52 3.66 5.52
C GLY A 14 24.50 4.23 4.50
N THR A 15 24.40 3.89 3.21
CA THR A 15 25.17 4.60 2.18
C THR A 15 24.43 5.84 1.69
N THR A 16 24.83 7.01 2.17
CA THR A 16 24.44 8.29 1.56
C THR A 16 25.09 8.40 0.18
N ILE A 17 24.30 8.41 -0.89
CA ILE A 17 24.82 8.58 -2.25
C ILE A 17 25.02 10.08 -2.51
N MET A 18 26.28 10.53 -2.52
CA MET A 18 26.62 11.93 -2.76
C MET A 18 26.85 12.15 -4.26
N ILE A 19 25.89 12.76 -4.95
CA ILE A 19 26.03 13.19 -6.36
C ILE A 19 26.05 14.73 -6.37
N ASN A 20 27.19 15.33 -6.74
CA ASN A 20 27.34 16.78 -6.96
C ASN A 20 26.77 17.69 -5.84
N GLY A 21 27.18 17.46 -4.59
CA GLY A 21 26.99 18.46 -3.52
C GLY A 21 25.57 18.59 -2.95
N VAL A 22 24.62 17.77 -3.38
CA VAL A 22 23.30 17.64 -2.73
C VAL A 22 23.29 16.32 -1.99
N ALA A 23 23.41 16.35 -0.67
CA ALA A 23 23.21 15.17 0.17
C ALA A 23 21.72 14.81 0.10
N VAL A 24 21.37 13.88 -0.76
CA VAL A 24 20.01 13.31 -0.76
C VAL A 24 19.97 12.34 0.40
N ASN A 25 19.22 12.70 1.45
CA ASN A 25 18.94 11.79 2.55
C ASN A 25 18.21 10.57 1.97
N THR A 26 18.84 9.41 2.05
CA THR A 26 18.28 8.15 1.55
C THR A 26 16.97 7.80 2.24
N ASP A 27 16.81 8.22 3.49
CA ASP A 27 15.59 8.05 4.29
C ASP A 27 14.43 8.87 3.70
N GLU A 28 14.68 10.13 3.33
CA GLU A 28 13.65 10.96 2.68
C GLU A 28 13.23 10.41 1.32
N LEU A 29 14.18 9.81 0.58
CA LEU A 29 13.89 9.19 -0.71
C LEU A 29 13.04 7.91 -0.53
N MET A 30 13.37 7.10 0.48
CA MET A 30 12.62 5.90 0.83
C MET A 30 11.19 6.25 1.30
N ASP A 31 11.04 7.23 2.18
CA ASP A 31 9.73 7.71 2.64
C ASP A 31 8.87 8.26 1.50
N LYS A 32 9.48 9.01 0.58
CA LYS A 32 8.80 9.49 -0.64
C LYS A 32 8.37 8.31 -1.51
N ALA A 33 9.23 7.30 -1.70
CA ALA A 33 8.90 6.11 -2.48
C ALA A 33 7.74 5.31 -1.85
N VAL A 34 7.77 5.09 -0.54
CA VAL A 34 6.70 4.40 0.21
C VAL A 34 5.37 5.14 0.06
N ARG A 35 5.35 6.47 0.23
CA ARG A 35 4.14 7.27 0.03
C ARG A 35 3.60 7.20 -1.40
N VAL A 36 4.47 7.22 -2.41
CA VAL A 36 4.06 7.12 -3.82
C VAL A 36 3.48 5.74 -4.14
N VAL A 37 4.09 4.67 -3.62
CA VAL A 37 3.57 3.30 -3.75
C VAL A 37 2.20 3.20 -3.09
N ASN A 38 2.08 3.64 -1.83
CA ASN A 38 0.81 3.62 -1.08
C ASN A 38 -0.30 4.43 -1.77
N LYS A 39 0.03 5.59 -2.35
CA LYS A 39 -0.94 6.41 -3.10
C LYS A 39 -1.39 5.73 -4.39
N THR A 40 -0.46 5.15 -5.16
CA THR A 40 -0.78 4.40 -6.39
C THR A 40 -1.70 3.23 -6.08
N ASN A 41 -1.39 2.53 -5.01
CA ASN A 41 -2.12 1.38 -4.53
C ASN A 41 -3.58 1.71 -4.12
N ILE A 42 -3.81 2.86 -3.47
CA ILE A 42 -5.18 3.33 -3.15
C ILE A 42 -5.98 3.59 -4.42
N HIS A 43 -5.35 4.15 -5.45
CA HIS A 43 -6.02 4.37 -6.73
C HIS A 43 -6.40 3.07 -7.44
N GLN A 44 -5.57 2.03 -7.33
CA GLN A 44 -5.91 0.69 -7.81
C GLN A 44 -7.09 0.10 -7.03
N PHE A 45 -7.13 0.26 -5.71
CA PHE A 45 -8.28 -0.17 -4.90
C PHE A 45 -9.57 0.58 -5.27
N ALA A 46 -9.51 1.89 -5.51
CA ALA A 46 -10.67 2.63 -5.99
C ALA A 46 -11.21 2.02 -7.29
N THR A 47 -10.33 1.74 -8.25
CA THR A 47 -10.72 1.09 -9.51
C THR A 47 -11.36 -0.28 -9.30
N VAL A 48 -10.79 -1.10 -8.42
CA VAL A 48 -11.34 -2.41 -8.07
C VAL A 48 -12.72 -2.30 -7.39
N LEU A 49 -12.90 -1.31 -6.53
CA LEU A 49 -14.17 -1.05 -5.87
C LEU A 49 -15.26 -0.68 -6.88
N GLU A 50 -14.94 0.11 -7.91
CA GLU A 50 -15.87 0.38 -9.02
C GLU A 50 -16.26 -0.91 -9.75
N LEU A 51 -15.30 -1.80 -10.03
CA LEU A 51 -15.60 -3.10 -10.65
C LEU A 51 -16.51 -3.96 -9.77
N TYR A 52 -16.25 -4.00 -8.47
CA TYR A 52 -17.10 -4.70 -7.51
C TYR A 52 -18.53 -4.13 -7.53
N TYR A 53 -18.67 -2.79 -7.53
CA TYR A 53 -19.96 -2.12 -7.58
C TYR A 53 -20.72 -2.43 -8.88
N LEU A 54 -20.04 -2.49 -10.02
CA LEU A 54 -20.67 -2.86 -11.30
C LEU A 54 -21.29 -4.27 -11.27
N ASP A 55 -20.67 -5.20 -10.54
CA ASP A 55 -21.16 -6.57 -10.44
C ASP A 55 -22.24 -6.74 -9.36
N HIS A 56 -22.17 -5.99 -8.27
CA HIS A 56 -23.04 -6.17 -7.09
C HIS A 56 -24.10 -5.09 -6.91
N ASN A 57 -24.03 -3.98 -7.65
CA ASN A 57 -24.76 -2.73 -7.42
C ASN A 57 -24.58 -2.12 -6.02
N GLU A 58 -23.53 -2.52 -5.30
CA GLU A 58 -23.15 -1.98 -4.00
C GLU A 58 -21.66 -2.15 -3.76
N TYR A 59 -21.07 -1.28 -2.94
CA TYR A 59 -19.70 -1.44 -2.45
C TYR A 59 -19.65 -2.45 -1.30
N PRO A 60 -18.48 -3.08 -1.04
CA PRO A 60 -18.33 -4.05 0.04
C PRO A 60 -18.76 -3.47 1.40
N ARG A 61 -19.67 -4.16 2.10
CA ARG A 61 -20.19 -3.74 3.42
C ARG A 61 -19.28 -4.14 4.60
N VAL A 62 -18.00 -4.37 4.34
CA VAL A 62 -16.99 -4.72 5.35
C VAL A 62 -16.28 -3.48 5.88
N ARG A 63 -15.63 -3.56 7.04
CA ARG A 63 -14.87 -2.45 7.62
C ARG A 63 -13.40 -2.81 7.81
N GLY A 64 -12.52 -1.85 7.52
CA GLY A 64 -11.08 -1.98 7.65
C GLY A 64 -10.41 -2.63 6.44
N GLY A 65 -9.11 -2.33 6.26
CA GLY A 65 -8.35 -2.76 5.09
C GLY A 65 -8.22 -4.28 4.95
N ALA A 66 -8.05 -5.00 6.07
CA ALA A 66 -7.90 -6.46 6.04
C ALA A 66 -9.17 -7.18 5.55
N ALA A 67 -10.33 -6.75 6.04
CA ALA A 67 -11.61 -7.32 5.62
C ALA A 67 -11.88 -6.99 4.14
N LEU A 68 -11.60 -5.75 3.71
CA LEU A 68 -11.74 -5.37 2.30
C LEU A 68 -10.88 -6.25 1.38
N VAL A 69 -9.60 -6.43 1.72
CA VAL A 69 -8.68 -7.27 0.93
C VAL A 69 -9.18 -8.71 0.88
N SER A 70 -9.69 -9.27 1.98
CA SER A 70 -10.27 -10.62 1.98
C SER A 70 -11.46 -10.71 1.03
N THR A 71 -12.42 -9.79 1.15
CA THR A 71 -13.62 -9.76 0.30
C THR A 71 -13.28 -9.65 -1.18
N LEU A 72 -12.39 -8.73 -1.55
CA LEU A 72 -11.98 -8.53 -2.94
C LEU A 72 -11.17 -9.72 -3.49
N SER A 73 -10.36 -10.37 -2.65
CA SER A 73 -9.58 -11.55 -3.04
C SER A 73 -10.47 -12.78 -3.20
N GLU A 74 -11.43 -13.00 -2.31
CA GLU A 74 -12.39 -14.10 -2.38
C GLU A 74 -13.32 -13.94 -3.59
N GLY A 75 -13.69 -12.70 -3.91
CA GLY A 75 -14.44 -12.36 -5.13
C GLY A 75 -13.61 -12.38 -6.42
N GLY A 76 -12.29 -12.60 -6.34
CA GLY A 76 -11.41 -12.67 -7.52
C GLY A 76 -11.09 -11.32 -8.18
N TYR A 77 -11.45 -10.20 -7.57
CA TYR A 77 -11.19 -8.85 -8.09
C TYR A 77 -9.73 -8.42 -7.97
N ILE A 78 -9.01 -8.99 -7.00
CA ILE A 78 -7.58 -8.79 -6.84
C ILE A 78 -6.87 -10.13 -6.87
N GLN A 79 -5.73 -10.17 -7.55
CA GLN A 79 -4.85 -11.32 -7.62
C GLN A 79 -3.48 -10.94 -7.08
N ASN A 80 -2.98 -11.72 -6.12
CA ASN A 80 -1.83 -11.41 -5.26
C ASN A 80 -2.11 -10.23 -4.31
N LYS A 81 -1.70 -10.31 -3.04
CA LYS A 81 -1.92 -9.25 -2.03
C LYS A 81 -0.90 -8.11 -2.26
N PRO A 82 -1.26 -6.97 -2.90
CA PRO A 82 -0.26 -5.97 -3.26
C PRO A 82 -0.07 -4.92 -2.16
N LEU A 83 -0.91 -4.93 -1.11
CA LEU A 83 -0.82 -4.02 0.02
C LEU A 83 -0.83 -4.74 1.34
N ASP A 84 -0.02 -4.20 2.24
CA ASP A 84 -0.22 -4.36 3.65
C ASP A 84 -1.57 -3.71 4.04
N PRO A 85 -2.57 -4.49 4.52
CA PRO A 85 -3.86 -3.95 4.92
C PRO A 85 -3.78 -2.99 6.12
N THR A 86 -2.62 -2.86 6.76
CA THR A 86 -2.43 -1.94 7.88
C THR A 86 -2.24 -0.49 7.46
N VAL A 87 -1.84 -0.20 6.21
CA VAL A 87 -1.51 1.16 5.76
C VAL A 87 -2.72 2.00 5.33
N PHE A 88 -3.92 1.41 5.33
CA PHE A 88 -5.13 2.09 4.91
C PHE A 88 -6.36 1.65 5.72
N GLU A 89 -7.40 2.47 5.63
CA GLU A 89 -8.68 2.24 6.25
C GLU A 89 -9.79 2.33 5.20
N TYR A 90 -10.76 1.44 5.34
CA TYR A 90 -11.93 1.35 4.49
C TYR A 90 -13.19 1.41 5.33
N GLU A 91 -14.08 2.35 5.01
CA GLU A 91 -15.38 2.48 5.63
C GLU A 91 -16.48 2.51 4.56
N PRO A 92 -17.48 1.62 4.61
CA PRO A 92 -18.66 1.73 3.78
C PRO A 92 -19.54 2.85 4.32
N ALA A 93 -20.16 3.59 3.42
CA ALA A 93 -21.06 4.70 3.72
C ALA A 93 -22.34 4.60 2.86
N ALA A 94 -23.36 5.36 3.24
CA ALA A 94 -24.65 5.41 2.53
C ALA A 94 -25.21 4.02 2.16
N ASP A 95 -25.20 3.08 3.11
CA ASP A 95 -25.70 1.70 2.94
C ASP A 95 -25.12 0.93 1.73
N GLY A 96 -23.86 1.20 1.36
CA GLY A 96 -23.19 0.53 0.23
C GLY A 96 -23.22 1.33 -1.07
N GLU A 97 -23.80 2.53 -1.09
CA GLU A 97 -23.76 3.43 -2.24
C GLU A 97 -22.48 4.27 -2.32
N SER A 98 -21.71 4.35 -1.23
CA SER A 98 -20.44 5.08 -1.19
C SER A 98 -19.44 4.44 -0.23
N TYR A 99 -18.19 4.87 -0.31
CA TYR A 99 -17.14 4.42 0.61
C TYR A 99 -16.16 5.55 0.92
N ARG A 100 -15.42 5.38 2.02
CA ARG A 100 -14.23 6.15 2.36
C ARG A 100 -13.03 5.22 2.32
N LEU A 101 -12.01 5.60 1.57
CA LEU A 101 -10.73 4.91 1.50
C LEU A 101 -9.62 5.91 1.80
N THR A 102 -8.95 5.74 2.94
CA THR A 102 -7.93 6.68 3.43
C THR A 102 -6.66 5.95 3.79
N LEU A 103 -5.52 6.56 3.46
CA LEU A 103 -4.23 6.12 4.02
C LEU A 103 -4.20 6.43 5.51
N LYS A 104 -3.67 5.51 6.30
CA LYS A 104 -3.33 5.83 7.69
C LYS A 104 -2.04 6.61 7.70
N ASP A 105 -1.95 7.62 8.55
CA ASP A 105 -0.68 8.28 8.83
C ASP A 105 0.25 7.23 9.45
N ILE A 106 1.35 6.93 8.74
CA ILE A 106 2.43 6.03 9.19
C ILE A 106 3.55 6.90 9.74
#